data_AF-A0A2G9TRF4-F1
#
_entry.id   AF-A0A2G9TRF4-F1
#
_cell.length_a   1.000
_cell.length_b   1.000
_cell.length_c   1.000
_cell.angle_alpha   90.00
_cell.angle_beta   90.00
_cell.angle_gamma   90.00
#
_symmetry.space_group_name_H-M   'P 1'
#
loop_
_entity.id
_entity.type
_entity.pdbx_description
1 polymer ?
#
loop_
_entity_poly.entity_id
_entity_poly.type
_entity_poly.pdbx_seq_one_letter_code
_entity_poly.pdbx_strand_id
1 'polypeptide(L)' 'MFFYLLCAMLILNALVCEGVGVEECKDRGSQSYCNMHKRNGDCERTDYVFIMKANCRKTCNLCDE' A
#
# COMPACT_ATOMS: atom_id res chain seq x y z
N MET A 1 -41.22 -12.15 -2.17
CA MET A 1 -40.50 -10.92 -2.59
C MET A 1 -39.75 -10.25 -1.44
N PHE A 2 -40.36 -10.01 -0.27
CA PHE A 2 -39.69 -9.39 0.89
C PHE A 2 -38.45 -10.17 1.39
N PHE A 3 -38.55 -11.50 1.45
CA PHE A 3 -37.43 -12.37 1.81
C PHE A 3 -36.25 -12.27 0.83
N TYR A 4 -36.52 -12.07 -0.47
CA TYR A 4 -35.47 -11.89 -1.48
C TYR A 4 -34.74 -10.55 -1.32
N LEU A 5 -35.46 -9.48 -0.96
CA LEU A 5 -34.87 -8.17 -0.68
C LEU A 5 -34.01 -8.20 0.58
N LEU A 6 -34.45 -8.91 1.62
CA LEU A 6 -33.67 -9.13 2.84
C LEU A 6 -32.40 -9.95 2.57
N CYS A 7 -32.50 -11.01 1.76
CA CYS A 7 -31.33 -11.78 1.34
C CYS A 7 -30.36 -10.92 0.50
N ALA A 8 -30.85 -10.08 -0.40
CA ALA A 8 -30.01 -9.21 -1.23
C ALA A 8 -29.21 -8.20 -0.39
N MET A 9 -29.84 -7.61 0.64
CA MET A 9 -29.16 -6.67 1.56
C MET A 9 -28.10 -7.36 2.44
N LEU A 10 -28.31 -8.62 2.84
CA LEU A 10 -27.32 -9.41 3.58
C LEU A 10 -26.11 -9.78 2.70
N ILE A 11 -26.35 -10.10 1.42
CA ILE A 11 -25.29 -10.43 0.45
C ILE A 11 -24.45 -9.18 0.10
N LEU A 12 -25.08 -8.01 -0.03
CA LEU A 12 -24.36 -6.75 -0.25
C LEU A 12 -23.49 -6.34 0.93
N ASN A 13 -23.91 -6.61 2.18
CA ASN A 13 -23.06 -6.41 3.36
C ASN A 13 -21.89 -7.40 3.43
N ALA A 14 -22.05 -8.62 2.93
CA ALA A 14 -20.96 -9.60 2.80
C ALA A 14 -20.01 -9.27 1.63
N LEU A 15 -20.46 -8.45 0.67
CA LEU A 15 -19.67 -7.94 -0.45
C LEU A 15 -19.19 -6.51 -0.26
N VAL A 16 -19.26 -5.97 0.97
CA VAL A 16 -18.28 -4.97 1.38
C VAL A 16 -16.98 -5.76 1.51
N CYS A 17 -16.32 -5.94 0.37
CA CYS A 17 -14.88 -6.17 0.36
C CYS A 17 -14.32 -5.04 1.20
N GLU A 18 -13.89 -5.37 2.42
CA GLU A 18 -12.98 -4.51 3.17
C GLU A 18 -11.98 -3.99 2.17
N GLY A 19 -11.97 -2.66 2.05
CA GLY A 19 -11.63 -1.95 0.83
C GLY A 19 -10.41 -2.53 0.14
N VAL A 20 -10.42 -2.47 -1.21
CA VAL A 20 -9.22 -2.48 -2.06
C VAL A 20 -8.03 -2.16 -1.17
N GLY A 21 -7.24 -3.19 -0.83
CA GLY A 21 -6.23 -3.08 0.22
C GLY A 21 -5.18 -2.08 -0.24
N VAL A 22 -5.47 -0.79 -0.08
CA VAL A 22 -4.52 0.29 -0.27
C VAL A 22 -3.59 0.11 0.91
N GLU A 23 -2.55 -0.68 0.70
CA GLU A 23 -1.52 -0.84 1.70
C GLU A 23 -1.05 0.57 2.08
N GLU A 24 -1.27 0.91 3.36
CA GLU A 24 -0.94 2.23 3.90
C GLU A 24 0.45 2.65 3.42
N CYS A 25 0.52 3.80 2.74
CA CYS A 25 1.77 4.36 2.25
C CYS A 25 2.65 4.78 3.43
N LYS A 26 3.57 3.89 3.82
CA LYS A 26 4.55 4.16 4.87
C LYS A 26 5.89 3.50 4.59
N ASP A 27 6.91 4.04 5.24
CA ASP A 27 8.20 3.38 5.31
C ASP A 27 8.14 2.26 6.34
N ARG A 28 8.65 1.08 5.97
CA ARG A 28 8.89 -0.04 6.88
C ARG A 28 10.29 0.04 7.50
N GLY A 29 11.24 0.61 6.76
CA GLY A 29 12.58 0.89 7.23
C GLY A 29 12.61 2.03 8.24
N SER A 30 13.67 2.11 9.03
CA SER A 30 13.87 3.25 9.94
C SER A 30 14.06 4.55 9.15
N GLN A 31 13.70 5.68 9.76
CA GLN A 31 13.87 6.99 9.13
C GLN A 31 15.33 7.29 8.76
N SER A 32 16.30 6.85 9.58
CA SER A 32 17.73 7.01 9.27
C SER A 32 18.16 6.20 8.04
N TYR A 33 17.68 4.96 7.93
CA TYR A 33 17.93 4.08 6.79
C TYR A 33 17.38 4.69 5.49
N CYS A 34 16.10 5.07 5.47
CA CYS A 34 15.48 5.60 4.26
C CYS A 34 16.05 6.97 3.87
N ASN A 35 16.37 7.84 4.83
CA ASN A 35 17.02 9.12 4.54
C ASN A 35 18.44 8.95 3.97
N MET A 36 19.21 7.99 4.46
CA MET A 36 20.54 7.68 3.93
C MET A 36 20.44 7.22 2.47
N HIS A 37 19.58 6.25 2.17
CA HIS A 37 19.38 5.75 0.81
C HIS A 37 18.86 6.81 -0.16
N LYS A 38 17.94 7.67 0.30
CA LYS A 38 17.48 8.83 -0.49
C LYS A 38 18.63 9.78 -0.83
N ARG A 39 19.50 10.10 0.14
CA ARG A 39 20.67 10.97 -0.09
C ARG A 39 21.69 10.36 -1.03
N ASN A 40 21.80 9.03 -1.04
CA ASN A 40 22.70 8.28 -1.94
C ASN A 40 22.14 8.14 -3.37
N GLY A 41 20.90 8.57 -3.62
CA GLY A 41 20.24 8.41 -4.93
C GLY A 41 19.65 7.02 -5.17
N ASP A 42 19.53 6.19 -4.13
CA ASP A 42 19.14 4.78 -4.29
C ASP A 42 17.64 4.60 -4.65
N CYS A 43 16.81 5.64 -4.51
CA CYS A 43 15.40 5.59 -4.91
C CYS A 43 15.20 5.36 -6.42
N GLU A 44 16.14 5.82 -7.26
CA GLU A 44 16.07 5.75 -8.73
C GLU A 44 17.02 4.69 -9.33
N ARG A 45 17.88 4.11 -8.50
CA ARG A 45 18.85 3.10 -8.90
C ARG A 45 18.18 1.77 -9.17
N THR A 46 18.40 1.19 -10.34
CA THR A 46 17.77 -0.07 -10.77
C THR A 46 18.10 -1.24 -9.84
N ASP A 47 19.29 -1.27 -9.24
CA ASP A 47 19.73 -2.28 -8.29
C ASP A 47 19.11 -2.11 -6.88
N TYR A 48 18.57 -0.93 -6.56
CA TYR A 48 17.98 -0.62 -5.26
C TYR A 48 16.48 -0.37 -5.29
N VAL A 49 15.88 -0.09 -6.45
CA VAL A 49 14.47 0.31 -6.56
C VAL A 49 13.54 -0.70 -5.92
N PHE A 50 13.80 -2.02 -6.07
CA PHE A 50 13.00 -3.05 -5.42
C PHE A 50 13.09 -3.00 -3.89
N ILE A 51 14.29 -2.78 -3.36
CA ILE A 51 14.54 -2.64 -1.91
C ILE A 51 13.84 -1.38 -1.38
N MET A 52 13.87 -0.28 -2.14
CA MET A 52 13.22 0.98 -1.79
C MET A 52 11.70 0.89 -1.86
N LYS A 53 11.13 0.19 -2.86
CA LYS A 53 9.69 -0.14 -2.90
C LYS A 53 9.27 -1.01 -1.72
N ALA A 54 10.14 -1.86 -1.18
CA ALA A 54 9.77 -2.71 -0.04
C ALA A 54 9.86 -1.99 1.31
N ASN A 55 10.81 -1.06 1.47
CA ASN A 55 11.19 -0.51 2.77
C ASN A 55 10.96 0.99 2.93
N CYS A 56 11.07 1.77 1.85
CA CYS A 56 11.15 3.23 1.90
C CYS A 56 10.17 3.89 0.92
N ARG A 57 8.98 3.30 0.75
CA ARG A 57 7.96 3.76 -0.20
C ARG A 57 7.64 5.23 -0.03
N LYS A 58 7.36 5.66 1.20
CA LYS A 58 6.99 7.05 1.46
C LYS A 58 8.17 7.98 1.26
N THR A 59 9.35 7.63 1.75
CA THR A 59 10.55 8.46 1.60
C THR A 59 10.97 8.63 0.14
N CYS A 60 10.84 7.58 -0.67
CA CYS A 60 11.15 7.56 -2.11
C CYS A 60 9.95 7.91 -3.02
N ASN A 61 8.78 8.26 -2.46
CA ASN A 61 7.55 8.55 -3.23
C ASN A 61 7.08 7.39 -4.16
N LEU A 62 7.18 6.15 -3.70
CA LEU A 62 6.82 4.91 -4.40
C LEU A 62 5.51 4.30 -3.84
N CYS A 63 4.50 5.13 -3.62
CA CYS A 63 3.24 4.70 -3.00
C CYS A 63 2.10 4.43 -3.99
N ASP A 64 2.28 4.82 -5.24
CA ASP A 64 1.26 4.75 -6.30
C ASP A 64 1.50 3.58 -7.28
N GLU A 65 2.31 2.58 -6.89
CA GLU A 65 2.59 1.37 -7.66
C GLU A 65 2.06 0.10 -6.97
#